data_AF-A0A1S3YZ67-F1
#
_entry.id   AF-A0A1S3YZ67-F1
#
_cell.length_a   1.000
_cell.length_b   1.000
_cell.length_c   1.000
_cell.angle_alpha   90.00
_cell.angle_beta   90.00
_cell.angle_gamma   90.00
#
_symmetry.space_group_name_H-M   'P 1'
#
loop_
_entity.id
_entity.type
_entity.pdbx_description
1 polymer ?
#
loop_
_entity_poly.entity_id
_entity_poly.type
_entity_poly.pdbx_seq_one_letter_code
_entity_poly.pdbx_strand_id
1 'polypeptide(L)'
;MVGHLSDFGIAKLLGAEDCFSQTNTIGTIGYIAPEYGQDGLVSTSCDVYSFGIVMMEAFTRKRPSDEMFTGDLSLKQWVNDSLPSGVTQLVDADLMRPKKEPLDAEMQCLVSVMELALSCTSVSPDARINMKEALLALNKIRLQLVTKLNIEVRLNPESSFQ
;
A
#
# COMPACT_ATOMS: atom_id res chain seq x y z
N MET A 1 -13.28 12.51 -1.31
CA MET A 1 -13.43 11.58 -2.47
C MET A 1 -13.79 10.21 -1.92
N VAL A 2 -14.61 9.42 -2.63
CA VAL A 2 -14.98 8.04 -2.23
C VAL A 2 -14.60 7.11 -3.39
N GLY A 3 -13.73 6.15 -3.13
CA GLY A 3 -13.35 5.12 -4.11
C GLY A 3 -14.40 4.01 -4.20
N HIS A 4 -14.62 3.50 -5.41
CA HIS A 4 -15.53 2.39 -5.68
C HIS A 4 -14.77 1.34 -6.50
N LEU A 5 -14.87 0.06 -6.13
CA LEU A 5 -14.24 -1.03 -6.86
C LEU A 5 -15.13 -1.46 -8.03
N SER A 6 -14.52 -1.67 -9.19
CA SER A 6 -15.18 -2.12 -10.42
C SER A 6 -14.35 -3.21 -11.10
N ASP A 7 -14.88 -3.75 -12.20
CA ASP A 7 -14.25 -4.79 -13.02
C ASP A 7 -13.99 -6.12 -12.30
N PHE A 8 -15.04 -6.93 -12.21
CA PHE A 8 -15.01 -8.27 -11.62
C PHE A 8 -14.84 -9.37 -12.68
N GLY A 9 -14.33 -9.05 -13.89
CA GLY A 9 -14.28 -9.99 -15.03
C GLY A 9 -13.44 -11.24 -14.80
N ILE A 10 -12.51 -11.20 -13.84
CA ILE A 10 -11.65 -12.32 -13.45
C ILE A 10 -11.95 -12.86 -12.04
N ALA A 11 -12.96 -12.30 -11.36
CA ALA A 11 -13.29 -12.68 -9.99
C ALA A 11 -13.72 -14.16 -9.92
N LYS A 12 -13.40 -14.82 -8.81
CA LYS A 12 -13.76 -16.21 -8.54
C LYS A 12 -14.58 -16.30 -7.27
N LEU A 13 -15.66 -17.09 -7.32
CA LEU A 13 -16.41 -17.45 -6.13
C LEU A 13 -15.73 -18.65 -5.47
N LEU A 14 -15.34 -18.50 -4.21
CA LEU A 14 -14.85 -19.61 -3.39
C LEU A 14 -16.02 -20.24 -2.64
N GLY A 15 -16.04 -21.57 -2.54
CA GLY A 15 -16.96 -22.27 -1.65
C GLY A 15 -16.71 -21.90 -0.19
N ALA A 16 -17.70 -22.10 0.67
CA ALA A 16 -17.58 -21.75 2.10
C ALA A 16 -16.43 -22.47 2.82
N GLU A 17 -16.00 -23.63 2.29
CA GLU A 17 -14.90 -24.43 2.83
C GLU A 17 -13.60 -24.29 2.03
N ASP A 18 -13.64 -23.62 0.88
CA ASP A 18 -12.49 -23.46 -0.01
C ASP A 18 -11.68 -22.22 0.40
N CYS A 19 -10.42 -22.43 0.82
CA CYS A 19 -9.51 -21.32 1.09
C CYS A 19 -8.85 -20.74 -0.17
N PHE A 20 -8.87 -21.50 -1.27
CA PHE A 20 -8.26 -21.11 -2.54
C PHE A 20 -8.97 -21.80 -3.72
N SER A 21 -8.76 -21.27 -4.92
CA SER A 21 -9.15 -21.90 -6.19
C SER A 21 -7.96 -21.90 -7.13
N GLN A 22 -7.90 -22.86 -8.05
CA GLN A 22 -6.86 -22.91 -9.07
C GLN A 22 -7.40 -22.36 -10.39
N THR A 23 -6.63 -21.53 -11.08
CA THR A 23 -7.04 -20.91 -12.34
C THR A 23 -5.87 -20.79 -13.32
N ASN A 24 -6.19 -20.82 -14.62
CA ASN A 24 -5.25 -20.53 -15.71
C ASN A 24 -5.36 -19.06 -16.18
N THR A 25 -6.26 -18.27 -15.58
CA THR A 25 -6.39 -16.85 -15.87
C THR A 25 -5.14 -16.13 -15.38
N ILE A 26 -4.55 -15.30 -16.23
CA ILE A 26 -3.39 -14.47 -15.87
C ILE A 26 -3.93 -13.15 -15.30
N GLY A 27 -3.45 -12.75 -14.11
CA GLY A 27 -3.75 -11.44 -13.53
C GLY A 27 -2.93 -10.30 -14.16
N THR A 28 -2.92 -9.14 -13.51
CA THR A 28 -2.09 -8.00 -13.97
C THR A 28 -0.67 -8.12 -13.41
N ILE A 29 0.31 -8.26 -14.31
CA ILE A 29 1.74 -8.33 -13.94
C ILE A 29 2.13 -7.14 -13.05
N GLY A 30 2.88 -7.43 -11.98
CA GLY A 30 3.27 -6.46 -10.95
C GLY A 30 2.32 -6.39 -9.75
N TYR A 31 1.06 -6.83 -9.90
CA TYR A 31 0.08 -6.90 -8.81
C TYR A 31 -0.18 -8.33 -8.34
N ILE A 32 0.18 -9.32 -9.15
CA ILE A 32 -0.03 -10.74 -8.86
C ILE A 32 0.77 -11.20 -7.64
N ALA A 33 0.10 -11.87 -6.70
CA ALA A 33 0.74 -12.55 -5.58
C ALA A 33 1.61 -13.73 -6.08
N PRO A 34 2.74 -14.03 -5.44
CA PRO A 34 3.67 -15.08 -5.91
C PRO A 34 3.01 -16.43 -6.17
N GLU A 35 2.14 -16.88 -5.26
CA GLU A 35 1.40 -18.13 -5.34
C GLU A 35 0.41 -18.18 -6.51
N TYR A 36 -0.16 -17.03 -6.87
CA TYR A 36 -1.04 -16.92 -8.04
C TYR A 36 -0.22 -16.98 -9.33
N GLY A 37 0.91 -16.28 -9.39
CA GLY A 37 1.77 -16.25 -10.57
C GLY A 37 2.48 -17.58 -10.86
N GLN A 38 2.81 -18.36 -9.82
CA GLN A 38 3.56 -19.62 -9.94
C GLN A 38 2.64 -20.82 -10.11
N ASP A 39 1.63 -20.95 -9.24
CA ASP A 39 0.81 -22.17 -9.14
C ASP A 39 -0.63 -21.98 -9.64
N GLY A 40 -0.99 -20.75 -10.02
CA GLY A 40 -2.37 -20.40 -10.40
C GLY A 40 -3.33 -20.38 -9.21
N LEU A 41 -2.81 -20.33 -7.97
CA LEU A 41 -3.61 -20.38 -6.75
C LEU A 41 -4.15 -18.98 -6.42
N VAL A 42 -5.46 -18.81 -6.50
CA VAL A 42 -6.15 -17.57 -6.14
C VAL A 42 -6.89 -17.73 -4.81
N SER A 43 -6.77 -16.72 -3.96
CA SER A 43 -7.42 -16.66 -2.66
C SER A 43 -7.68 -15.20 -2.29
N THR A 44 -8.44 -14.97 -1.22
CA THR A 44 -8.59 -13.62 -0.63
C THR A 44 -7.25 -13.05 -0.16
N SER A 45 -6.26 -13.90 0.16
CA SER A 45 -4.90 -13.45 0.49
C SER A 45 -4.21 -12.82 -0.73
N CYS A 46 -4.47 -13.31 -1.95
CA CYS A 46 -3.92 -12.72 -3.18
C CYS A 46 -4.46 -11.31 -3.42
N ASP A 47 -5.72 -11.06 -3.05
CA ASP A 47 -6.31 -9.72 -3.09
C ASP A 47 -5.62 -8.76 -2.11
N VAL A 48 -5.23 -9.25 -0.92
CA VAL A 48 -4.47 -8.44 0.05
C VAL A 48 -3.10 -8.05 -0.52
N TYR A 49 -2.42 -8.98 -1.20
CA TYR A 49 -1.14 -8.67 -1.85
C TYR A 49 -1.31 -7.55 -2.89
N SER A 50 -2.29 -7.72 -3.78
CA SER A 50 -2.60 -6.73 -4.81
C SER A 50 -2.95 -5.37 -4.21
N PHE A 51 -3.71 -5.36 -3.11
CA PHE A 51 -4.04 -4.15 -2.36
C PHE A 51 -2.80 -3.45 -1.79
N GLY A 52 -1.83 -4.20 -1.25
CA GLY A 52 -0.57 -3.62 -0.77
C GLY A 52 0.24 -2.97 -1.89
N ILE A 53 0.26 -3.56 -3.08
CA ILE A 53 0.90 -2.95 -4.27
C ILE A 53 0.18 -1.66 -4.68
N VAL A 54 -1.15 -1.66 -4.72
CA VAL A 54 -1.96 -0.44 -5.00
C VAL A 54 -1.69 0.65 -3.97
N MET A 55 -1.51 0.29 -2.70
CA MET A 55 -1.14 1.25 -1.65
C MET A 55 0.22 1.87 -1.92
N MET A 56 1.24 1.08 -2.28
CA MET A 56 2.56 1.61 -2.66
C MET A 56 2.46 2.52 -3.89
N GLU A 57 1.74 2.09 -4.92
CA GLU A 57 1.53 2.89 -6.15
C GLU A 57 0.86 4.23 -5.85
N ALA A 58 -0.18 4.25 -5.02
CA ALA A 58 -0.93 5.45 -4.70
C ALA A 58 -0.09 6.52 -3.99
N PHE A 59 0.81 6.10 -3.09
CA PHE A 59 1.62 7.03 -2.29
C PHE A 59 2.96 7.40 -2.94
N THR A 60 3.48 6.55 -3.84
CA THR A 60 4.74 6.81 -4.57
C THR A 60 4.51 7.41 -5.95
N ARG A 61 3.27 7.30 -6.49
CA ARG A 61 2.93 7.50 -7.90
C ARG A 61 3.78 6.67 -8.89
N LYS A 62 4.37 5.58 -8.40
CA LYS A 62 5.15 4.64 -9.22
C LYS A 62 4.31 3.43 -9.54
N ARG A 63 4.10 3.18 -10.83
CA ARG A 63 3.40 1.98 -11.29
C ARG A 63 4.34 0.79 -11.18
N PRO A 64 3.87 -0.41 -10.84
CA PRO A 64 4.68 -1.63 -10.90
C PRO A 64 5.31 -1.89 -12.29
N SER A 65 4.73 -1.31 -13.34
CA SER A 65 5.21 -1.38 -14.73
C SER A 65 6.09 -0.20 -15.17
N ASP A 66 6.50 0.68 -14.25
CA ASP A 66 7.40 1.80 -14.57
C ASP A 66 8.76 1.26 -15.08
N GLU A 67 9.38 1.94 -16.05
CA GLU A 67 10.62 1.51 -16.70
C GLU A 67 11.80 1.40 -15.72
N MET A 68 11.72 2.07 -14.57
CA MET A 68 12.73 1.94 -13.52
C MET A 68 12.74 0.56 -12.85
N PHE A 69 11.64 -0.20 -12.91
CA PHE A 69 11.52 -1.53 -12.31
C PHE A 69 11.87 -2.60 -13.34
N THR A 70 13.16 -2.93 -13.42
CA THR A 70 13.71 -3.91 -14.37
C THR A 70 14.54 -4.97 -13.66
N GLY A 71 14.65 -6.15 -14.28
CA GLY A 71 15.34 -7.29 -13.70
C GLY A 71 14.69 -7.71 -12.38
N ASP A 72 15.49 -7.73 -11.31
CA ASP A 72 15.04 -8.15 -9.98
C ASP A 72 14.45 -7.00 -9.14
N LEU A 73 14.49 -5.75 -9.64
CA LEU A 73 13.97 -4.60 -8.92
C LEU A 73 12.47 -4.43 -9.16
N SER A 74 11.67 -4.69 -8.14
CA SER A 74 10.22 -4.44 -8.12
C SER A 74 9.86 -3.22 -7.28
N LEU A 75 8.66 -2.67 -7.46
CA LEU A 75 8.11 -1.60 -6.61
C LEU A 75 8.20 -1.95 -5.13
N LYS A 76 7.82 -3.18 -4.76
CA LYS A 76 7.92 -3.68 -3.40
C LYS A 76 9.36 -3.65 -2.87
N GLN A 77 10.31 -4.14 -3.68
CA GLN A 77 11.73 -4.17 -3.28
C GLN A 77 12.27 -2.76 -3.10
N TRP A 78 11.97 -1.86 -4.02
CA TRP A 78 12.34 -0.46 -3.93
C TRP A 78 11.77 0.23 -2.68
N VAL A 79 10.51 0.00 -2.35
CA VAL A 79 9.89 0.52 -1.11
C VAL A 79 10.60 -0.04 0.13
N ASN A 80 10.82 -1.35 0.17
CA ASN A 80 11.50 -2.02 1.29
C ASN A 80 12.92 -1.47 1.53
N ASP A 81 13.66 -1.22 0.45
CA ASP A 81 15.05 -0.76 0.53
C ASP A 81 15.18 0.74 0.81
N SER A 82 14.16 1.52 0.42
CA SER A 82 14.14 2.97 0.64
C SER A 82 13.65 3.35 2.04
N LEU A 83 12.82 2.52 2.69
CA LEU A 83 12.21 2.84 3.98
C LEU A 83 13.23 3.10 5.11
N PRO A 84 14.32 2.32 5.28
CA PRO A 84 15.34 2.57 6.31
C PRO A 84 16.13 3.87 6.10
N SER A 85 16.25 4.31 4.85
CA SER A 85 17.07 5.45 4.44
C SER A 85 16.33 6.80 4.50
N GLY A 86 15.05 6.77 4.89
CA GLY A 86 14.16 7.93 4.92
C GLY A 86 13.21 7.94 3.72
N VAL A 87 11.93 8.22 3.98
CA VAL A 87 10.86 8.19 2.97
C VAL A 87 10.90 9.32 1.95
N THR A 88 11.85 10.24 2.02
CA THR A 88 11.92 11.42 1.13
C THR A 88 12.02 11.05 -0.35
N GLN A 89 12.63 9.91 -0.67
CA GLN A 89 12.71 9.39 -2.04
C GLN A 89 11.45 8.63 -2.48
N LEU A 90 10.60 8.22 -1.53
CA LEU A 90 9.36 7.48 -1.79
C LEU A 90 8.18 8.40 -2.04
N VAL A 91 8.20 9.63 -1.51
CA VAL A 91 7.04 10.52 -1.60
C VAL A 91 6.97 11.18 -2.96
N ASP A 92 5.78 11.13 -3.55
CA ASP A 92 5.43 12.06 -4.60
C ASP A 92 5.50 13.51 -4.07
N ALA A 93 6.23 14.38 -4.78
CA ALA A 93 6.43 15.78 -4.42
C ALA A 93 5.11 16.56 -4.29
N ASP A 94 4.05 16.11 -4.98
CA ASP A 94 2.70 16.71 -4.89
C ASP A 94 1.86 16.17 -3.72
N LEU A 95 2.26 15.06 -3.09
CA LEU A 95 1.55 14.49 -1.94
C LEU A 95 1.79 15.31 -0.68
N MET A 96 2.95 15.97 -0.60
CA MET A 96 3.30 16.91 0.45
C MET A 96 2.80 18.30 0.09
N ARG A 97 2.42 19.09 1.11
CA ARG A 97 1.89 20.44 0.88
C ARG A 97 2.90 21.25 0.06
N PRO A 98 2.54 21.80 -1.12
CA PRO A 98 3.51 22.30 -2.10
C PRO A 98 4.31 23.55 -1.69
N LYS A 99 4.28 23.98 -0.42
CA LYS A 99 4.96 25.19 0.09
C LYS A 99 5.42 25.14 1.56
N LYS A 100 5.42 23.98 2.22
CA LYS A 100 5.97 23.83 3.59
C LYS A 100 6.78 22.54 3.67
N GLU A 101 7.88 22.56 4.43
CA GLU A 101 8.58 21.31 4.75
C GLU A 101 7.57 20.32 5.33
N PRO A 102 7.62 19.04 4.91
CA PRO A 102 6.67 18.05 5.37
C PRO A 102 6.73 17.96 6.89
N LEU A 103 5.55 17.98 7.53
CA LEU A 103 5.47 17.87 8.98
C LEU A 103 5.97 16.48 9.38
N ASP A 104 6.63 16.37 10.54
CA ASP A 104 7.10 15.09 11.09
C ASP A 104 5.95 14.06 11.16
N ALA A 105 4.73 14.52 11.46
CA ALA A 105 3.52 13.72 11.44
C ALA A 105 3.16 13.13 10.07
N GLU A 106 3.35 13.89 8.98
CA GLU A 106 3.05 13.44 7.60
C GLU A 106 4.08 12.38 7.15
N MET A 107 5.37 12.60 7.46
CA MET A 107 6.43 11.62 7.16
C MET A 107 6.23 10.32 7.94
N GLN A 108 5.91 10.40 9.23
CA GLN A 108 5.64 9.21 10.05
C GLN A 108 4.39 8.46 9.58
N CYS A 109 3.34 9.18 9.19
CA CYS A 109 2.17 8.55 8.58
C CYS A 109 2.56 7.77 7.32
N LEU A 110 3.38 8.36 6.45
CA LEU A 110 3.84 7.69 5.24
C LEU A 110 4.65 6.43 5.55
N VAL A 111 5.57 6.49 6.52
CA VAL A 111 6.32 5.31 6.98
C VAL A 111 5.35 4.21 7.40
N SER A 112 4.39 4.52 8.27
CA SER A 112 3.42 3.53 8.77
C SER A 112 2.53 2.94 7.66
N VAL A 113 2.17 3.74 6.65
CA VAL A 113 1.44 3.25 5.47
C VAL A 113 2.32 2.29 4.66
N MET A 114 3.59 2.60 4.44
CA MET A 114 4.51 1.73 3.70
C MET A 114 4.81 0.43 4.44
N GLU A 115 4.98 0.46 5.77
CA GLU A 115 5.12 -0.74 6.60
C GLU A 115 3.87 -1.64 6.52
N LEU A 116 2.69 -1.02 6.51
CA LEU A 116 1.44 -1.74 6.32
C LEU A 116 1.37 -2.38 4.93
N ALA A 117 1.74 -1.65 3.88
CA ALA A 117 1.79 -2.17 2.52
C ALA A 117 2.78 -3.34 2.39
N LEU A 118 3.92 -3.29 3.08
CA LEU A 118 4.89 -4.39 3.14
C LEU A 118 4.29 -5.62 3.86
N SER A 119 3.54 -5.40 4.94
CA SER A 119 2.82 -6.49 5.64
C SER A 119 1.74 -7.14 4.76
N CYS A 120 1.04 -6.35 3.93
CA CYS A 120 0.11 -6.84 2.92
C CYS A 120 0.79 -7.61 1.79
N THR A 121 2.08 -7.35 1.50
CA THR A 121 2.81 -7.94 0.36
C THR A 121 3.80 -9.03 0.80
N SER A 122 3.59 -9.63 1.96
CA SER A 122 4.37 -10.79 2.40
C SER A 122 4.33 -11.91 1.34
N VAL A 123 5.48 -12.53 1.10
CA VAL A 123 5.62 -13.61 0.11
C VAL A 123 4.82 -14.85 0.54
N SER A 124 4.86 -15.17 1.83
CA SER A 124 4.04 -16.25 2.38
C SER A 124 2.62 -15.75 2.64
N PRO A 125 1.57 -16.43 2.11
CA PRO A 125 0.18 -16.09 2.39
C PRO A 125 -0.17 -16.14 3.88
N ASP A 126 0.44 -17.05 4.65
CA ASP A 126 0.17 -17.22 6.09
C ASP A 126 0.79 -16.11 6.95
N ALA A 127 1.88 -15.52 6.47
CA ALA A 127 2.52 -14.37 7.12
C ALA A 127 1.91 -13.03 6.66
N ARG A 128 0.98 -13.07 5.71
CA ARG A 128 0.29 -11.88 5.17
C ARG A 128 -0.89 -11.55 6.07
N ILE A 129 -1.03 -10.28 6.44
CA ILE A 129 -2.20 -9.83 7.19
C ILE A 129 -3.48 -10.02 6.36
N ASN A 130 -4.63 -10.09 6.99
CA ASN A 130 -5.91 -10.11 6.26
C ASN A 130 -6.48 -8.69 6.06
N MET A 131 -7.47 -8.54 5.17
CA MET A 131 -8.07 -7.22 4.87
C MET A 131 -8.71 -6.54 6.09
N LYS A 132 -9.21 -7.31 7.07
CA LYS A 132 -9.77 -6.74 8.30
C LYS A 132 -8.68 -6.12 9.17
N GLU A 133 -7.54 -6.79 9.30
CA GLU A 133 -6.36 -6.26 9.98
C GLU A 133 -5.80 -5.03 9.27
N ALA A 134 -5.72 -5.07 7.92
CA ALA A 134 -5.29 -3.93 7.12
C ALA A 134 -6.20 -2.70 7.35
N LEU A 135 -7.53 -2.90 7.37
CA LEU A 135 -8.49 -1.85 7.66
C LEU A 135 -8.32 -1.26 9.07
N LEU A 136 -8.11 -2.11 10.08
CA LEU A 136 -7.87 -1.67 11.45
C LEU A 136 -6.58 -0.85 11.57
N ALA A 137 -5.50 -1.30 10.92
CA ALA A 137 -4.23 -0.58 10.86
C ALA A 137 -4.38 0.78 10.16
N LEU A 138 -5.06 0.85 9.01
CA LEU A 138 -5.32 2.11 8.31
C LEU A 138 -6.13 3.10 9.17
N ASN A 139 -7.18 2.62 9.85
CA ASN A 139 -7.95 3.46 10.76
C ASN A 139 -7.09 4.00 11.91
N LYS A 140 -6.20 3.18 12.46
CA LYS A 140 -5.24 3.60 13.50
C LYS A 140 -4.27 4.65 12.98
N ILE A 141 -3.67 4.44 11.81
CA ILE A 141 -2.75 5.40 11.18
C ILE A 141 -3.45 6.75 10.93
N ARG A 142 -4.67 6.71 10.38
CA ARG A 142 -5.48 7.92 10.15
C ARG A 142 -5.73 8.70 11.44
N LEU A 143 -6.10 8.02 12.52
CA LEU A 143 -6.33 8.64 13.82
C LEU A 143 -5.05 9.31 14.34
N GLN A 144 -3.92 8.61 14.28
CA GLN A 144 -2.62 9.16 14.72
C GLN A 144 -2.23 10.41 13.93
N LEU A 145 -2.39 10.41 12.61
CA LEU A 145 -2.12 11.57 11.77
C LEU A 145 -2.99 12.76 12.16
N VAL A 146 -4.32 12.58 12.24
CA VAL A 146 -5.26 13.66 12.59
C VAL A 146 -4.96 14.22 13.98
N THR A 147 -4.65 13.36 14.95
CA THR A 147 -4.29 13.81 16.31
C THR A 147 -3.01 14.64 16.30
N LYS A 148 -1.96 14.20 15.61
CA LYS A 148 -0.68 14.92 15.54
C LYS A 148 -0.80 16.26 14.83
N LEU A 149 -1.48 16.30 13.68
CA LEU A 149 -1.74 17.55 12.96
C LEU A 149 -2.53 18.55 13.79
N ASN A 150 -3.55 18.10 14.55
CA ASN A 150 -4.30 18.97 15.44
C ASN A 150 -3.44 19.56 16.57
N ILE A 151 -2.46 18.81 17.06
CA ILE A 151 -1.50 19.29 18.07
C ILE A 151 -0.54 20.29 17.45
N GLU A 152 0.06 19.98 16.29
CA GLU A 152 1.00 20.87 15.59
C GLU A 152 0.37 22.22 15.22
N VAL A 153 -0.89 22.21 14.74
CA VAL A 153 -1.65 23.44 14.45
C VAL A 153 -1.88 24.27 15.71
N ARG A 154 -2.16 23.63 16.86
CA ARG A 154 -2.33 24.33 18.14
C ARG A 154 -1.03 24.91 18.68
N LEU A 155 0.09 24.21 18.47
CA LEU A 155 1.41 24.64 18.92
C LEU A 155 2.01 25.74 18.02
N ASN A 156 1.58 25.84 16.76
CA ASN A 156 2.13 26.78 15.79
C ASN A 156 1.04 27.60 15.05
N PRO A 157 0.28 28.46 15.76
CA PRO A 157 -0.89 29.14 15.21
C PRO A 157 -0.56 30.12 14.06
N GLU A 158 0.68 30.62 13.97
CA GLU A 158 1.09 31.54 12.90
C GLU A 158 1.20 30.88 11.51
N SER A 159 1.21 29.54 11.45
CA SER A 159 1.24 28.79 10.20
C SER A 159 -0.12 28.72 9.48
N SER A 160 -1.18 29.29 10.05
CA SER A 160 -2.55 29.27 9.51
C SER A 160 -2.97 30.53 8.75
N PHE A 161 -2.10 31.55 8.66
CA PHE A 161 -2.36 32.84 8.00
C PHE A 161 -1.42 33.17 6.81
N GLN A 162 -0.75 32.17 6.22
CA GLN A 162 -0.01 32.32 4.96
C GLN A 162 -0.40 31.25 3.95
#